data_AF-A0A934HQQ8-F1
#
_entry.id   AF-A0A934HQQ8-F1
#
_cell.length_a   1.000
_cell.length_b   1.000
_cell.length_c   1.000
_cell.angle_alpha   90.00
_cell.angle_beta   90.00
_cell.angle_gamma   90.00
#
_symmetry.space_group_name_H-M   'P 1'
#
loop_
_entity.id
_entity.type
_entity.pdbx_description
1 polymer ?
#
loop_
_entity_poly.entity_id
_entity_poly.type
_entity_poly.pdbx_seq_one_letter_code
_entity_poly.pdbx_strand_id
1 'polypeptide(L)' 'MSDKNIEMMKKIIEAKKNKSSQQGALRPEKNIGGSRKAIKSGKTGGLFDK' A
#
# COMPACT_ATOMS: atom_id res chain seq x y z
N MET A 1 -40.37 16.67 3.20
CA MET A 1 -39.28 15.82 2.66
C MET A 1 -39.69 14.38 2.92
N SER A 2 -39.89 13.56 1.88
CA SER A 2 -40.45 12.22 2.06
C SER A 2 -39.47 11.29 2.80
N ASP A 3 -39.97 10.45 3.70
CA ASP A 3 -39.14 9.55 4.52
C ASP A 3 -38.30 8.57 3.67
N LYS A 4 -38.84 8.16 2.52
CA LYS A 4 -38.15 7.33 1.51
C LYS A 4 -36.86 8.00 1.00
N ASN A 5 -36.86 9.32 0.85
CA ASN A 5 -35.69 10.07 0.38
C ASN A 5 -34.60 10.14 1.46
N ILE A 6 -34.99 10.24 2.73
CA ILE A 6 -34.07 10.27 3.87
C ILE A 6 -33.37 8.92 4.02
N GLU A 7 -34.13 7.83 3.89
CA GLU A 7 -33.60 6.47 3.98
C GLU A 7 -32.63 6.14 2.83
N MET A 8 -32.98 6.55 1.62
CA MET A 8 -32.12 6.41 0.45
C MET A 8 -30.83 7.24 0.59
N MET A 9 -30.91 8.46 1.11
CA MET A 9 -29.74 9.28 1.41
C MET A 9 -28.82 8.62 2.44
N LYS A 10 -29.38 8.06 3.53
CA LYS A 10 -28.59 7.35 4.56
C LYS A 10 -27.79 6.19 3.96
N LYS A 11 -28.43 5.35 3.14
CA LYS A 11 -27.77 4.24 2.43
C LYS A 11 -26.63 4.72 1.51
N ILE A 12 -26.83 5.82 0.80
CA ILE A 12 -25.81 6.40 -0.08
C ILE A 12 -24.61 6.90 0.73
N ILE A 13 -24.85 7.57 1.86
CA ILE A 13 -23.79 8.09 2.74
C ILE A 13 -22.95 6.95 3.31
N GLU A 14 -23.61 5.88 3.78
CA GLU A 14 -22.95 4.71 4.35
C GLU A 14 -22.10 3.98 3.31
N ALA A 15 -22.62 3.78 2.10
CA ALA A 15 -21.88 3.19 0.98
C ALA A 15 -20.66 4.03 0.57
N LYS A 16 -20.78 5.37 0.57
CA LYS A 16 -19.66 6.28 0.26
C LYS A 16 -18.59 6.27 1.37
N LYS A 17 -18.99 6.22 2.63
CA LYS A 17 -18.08 6.16 3.78
C LYS A 17 -17.24 4.88 3.76
N ASN A 18 -17.86 3.74 3.45
CA ASN A 18 -17.15 2.45 3.34
C ASN A 18 -16.16 2.42 2.16
N LYS A 19 -16.56 2.95 1.00
CA LYS A 19 -15.64 3.09 -0.16
C LYS A 19 -14.48 4.03 0.13
N SER A 20 -14.73 5.16 0.79
CA SER A 20 -13.68 6.10 1.19
C SER A 20 -12.74 5.50 2.23
N SER A 21 -13.25 4.68 3.16
CA SER A 21 -12.44 3.98 4.16
C SER A 21 -11.55 2.89 3.53
N GLN A 22 -12.01 2.24 2.46
CA GLN A 22 -11.20 1.27 1.71
C GLN A 22 -10.17 1.94 0.80
N GLN A 23 -10.46 3.14 0.29
CA GLN A 23 -9.51 3.99 -0.41
C GLN A 23 -8.60 4.74 0.57
N GLY A 24 -8.15 4.05 1.63
CA GLY A 24 -6.98 4.49 2.38
C GLY A 24 -5.88 4.74 1.35
N ALA A 25 -5.54 6.01 1.16
CA ALA A 25 -4.42 6.39 0.32
C ALA A 25 -3.17 5.83 1.00
N LEU A 26 -2.87 4.56 0.70
CA LEU A 26 -1.59 3.95 0.95
C LEU A 26 -0.64 4.66 -0.01
N ARG A 27 -0.26 5.89 0.37
CA ARG A 27 0.94 6.51 -0.19
C ARG A 27 2.02 5.45 0.01
N PRO A 28 2.65 4.97 -1.06
CA PRO A 28 3.68 3.96 -0.92
C PRO A 28 4.69 4.48 0.10
N GLU A 29 4.93 3.69 1.15
CA GLU A 29 5.97 4.02 2.11
C GLU A 29 7.27 4.14 1.31
N LYS A 30 7.89 5.31 1.37
CA LYS A 30 9.15 5.55 0.68
C LYS A 30 10.20 4.69 1.37
N ASN A 31 10.49 3.52 0.82
CA ASN A 31 11.60 2.67 1.23
C ASN A 31 12.93 3.31 0.80
N ILE A 32 13.33 4.40 1.48
CA ILE A 32 14.63 5.02 1.33
C ILE A 32 15.58 4.31 2.29
N GLY A 33 16.62 3.66 1.74
CA GLY A 33 17.69 3.08 2.56
C GLY A 33 17.45 1.65 3.03
N GLY A 34 16.71 0.83 2.28
CA GLY A 34 16.70 -0.62 2.53
C GLY A 34 18.13 -1.18 2.48
N SER A 35 18.52 -1.97 3.48
CA SER A 35 19.84 -2.59 3.56
C SER A 35 20.01 -3.64 2.45
N ARG A 36 20.48 -3.20 1.29
CA ARG A 36 20.86 -4.10 0.20
C ARG A 36 22.30 -4.55 0.40
N LYS A 37 22.54 -5.86 0.36
CA LYS A 37 23.91 -6.38 0.25
C LYS A 37 24.56 -5.78 -1.01
N ALA A 38 25.82 -5.38 -0.90
CA ALA A 38 26.59 -4.92 -2.05
C ALA A 38 26.56 -5.99 -3.15
N ILE A 39 26.33 -5.58 -4.40
CA ILE A 39 26.45 -6.46 -5.56
C ILE A 39 27.94 -6.76 -5.73
N LYS A 40 28.39 -7.91 -5.21
CA LYS A 40 29.78 -8.36 -5.36
C LYS A 40 29.91 -9.14 -6.67
N SER A 41 30.52 -8.53 -7.68
CA SER A 41 31.01 -9.23 -8.87
C SER A 41 32.50 -9.55 -8.71
N GLY A 42 32.82 -10.50 -7.83
CA GLY A 42 34.16 -11.08 -7.74
C GLY A 42 34.25 -12.32 -8.65
N LYS A 43 35.43 -12.61 -9.20
CA LYS A 43 35.69 -13.94 -9.75
C LYS A 43 35.73 -14.92 -8.57
N THR A 44 34.80 -15.86 -8.51
CA THR A 44 34.80 -16.93 -7.51
C THR A 44 35.78 -18.02 -7.91
N GLY A 45 36.43 -18.67 -6.94
CA GLY A 45 37.34 -19.80 -7.15
C GLY A 45 38.84 -19.48 -7.10
N GLY A 46 39.25 -18.43 -6.38
CA GLY A 46 40.65 -18.18 -6.08
C GLY A 46 41.22 -19.18 -5.06
N LEU A 47 42.54 -19.37 -5.04
CA LEU A 47 43.24 -20.24 -4.08
C LEU A 47 42.96 -19.88 -2.60
N PHE A 48 42.57 -18.62 -2.35
CA PHE A 48 42.19 -18.08 -1.04
C PHE A 48 40.68 -17.81 -0.90
N ASP A 49 39.86 -18.23 -1.86
CA ASP A 49 38.39 -18.12 -1.83
C ASP A 49 37.73 -19.34 -1.16
N LYS A 50 38.51 -20.10 -0.37
CA LYS A 50 38.10 -21.31 0.35
C LYS A 50 37.95 -21.02 1.83
#